data_AF-A0A267DWW6-F1
#
_entry.id   AF-A0A267DWW6-F1
#
_cell.length_a   1.000
_cell.length_b   1.000
_cell.length_c   1.000
_cell.angle_alpha   90.00
_cell.angle_beta   90.00
_cell.angle_gamma   90.00
#
_symmetry.space_group_name_H-M   'P 1'
#
loop_
_entity.id
_entity.type
_entity.pdbx_description
1 polymer ?
#
loop_
_entity_poly.entity_id
_entity_poly.type
_entity_poly.pdbx_seq_one_letter_code
_entity_poly.pdbx_strand_id
1 'polypeptide(L)'
;MAKPLWQYEDGPDVWRNYSDKHITALNAAIAANSNTCDLKLPNNYEISVDFDKGIQTRKGGTTGSSRKVRVVFVLQSGNSATREVAALWQADLKPWSNMPPSAAHKLEAAHSRGDASVSVSIGGNSYTVDLRKLHQTNDRTGFRRNIRRRVLAEREFKSATAAAKSTGAAAPPAPSAPTRRTSGRLAAGARKRPAASPSPPPSDDDVGDDEEAQKRQQKQKRQKQKNGSSGRAAASAAAEEDEDGSDEKVVLVRGGAAVDSELTGLSAASVRVHAEGGTVYDAMLNQTNLQFNNNKFYLLQLLHKAPRDYWVWFRWGRVGKTGQHSLVPCGPDLDRAKALFCKKF
;
A
#
# COMPACT_ATOMS: atom_id res chain seq x y z
N MET A 1 -3.38 29.80 -6.11
CA MET A 1 -3.95 28.53 -5.60
C MET A 1 -3.33 27.40 -6.41
N ALA A 2 -2.93 26.29 -5.79
CA ALA A 2 -2.29 25.19 -6.50
C ALA A 2 -3.29 24.50 -7.45
N LYS A 3 -2.84 24.06 -8.63
CA LYS A 3 -3.71 23.43 -9.63
C LYS A 3 -3.88 21.94 -9.33
N PRO A 4 -5.11 21.42 -9.16
CA PRO A 4 -5.32 19.99 -8.93
C PRO A 4 -5.06 19.18 -10.21
N LEU A 5 -4.26 18.14 -10.07
CA LEU A 5 -3.95 17.10 -11.05
C LEU A 5 -4.45 15.77 -10.50
N TRP A 6 -5.29 15.09 -11.26
CA TRP A 6 -5.86 13.80 -10.85
C TRP A 6 -5.10 12.65 -11.47
N GLN A 7 -4.89 11.61 -10.67
CA GLN A 7 -4.18 10.42 -11.08
C GLN A 7 -4.86 9.14 -10.60
N TYR A 8 -4.73 8.06 -11.38
CA TYR A 8 -5.14 6.72 -10.99
C TYR A 8 -3.95 5.76 -11.01
N GLU A 9 -4.01 4.75 -10.15
CA GLU A 9 -2.98 3.71 -10.06
C GLU A 9 -3.17 2.70 -11.21
N ASP A 10 -2.13 2.51 -12.03
CA ASP A 10 -2.07 1.59 -13.18
C ASP A 10 -0.94 0.55 -13.01
N GLY A 11 -0.74 0.10 -11.77
CA GLY A 11 0.32 -0.81 -11.36
C GLY A 11 0.87 -0.40 -9.99
N PRO A 12 1.68 -1.23 -9.33
CA PRO A 12 2.25 -0.91 -8.02
C PRO A 12 3.02 0.42 -8.06
N ASP A 13 2.47 1.45 -7.41
CA ASP A 13 2.98 2.82 -7.40
C ASP A 13 3.17 3.49 -8.78
N VAL A 14 2.53 2.98 -9.81
CA VAL A 14 2.49 3.59 -11.15
C VAL A 14 1.24 4.45 -11.24
N TRP A 15 1.40 5.77 -11.32
CA TRP A 15 0.30 6.72 -11.32
C TRP A 15 0.13 7.39 -12.68
N ARG A 16 -1.02 7.22 -13.32
CA ARG A 16 -1.35 7.85 -14.59
C ARG A 16 -2.28 9.03 -14.43
N ASN A 17 -2.06 10.06 -15.23
CA ASN A 17 -2.91 11.24 -15.26
C ASN A 17 -4.24 10.92 -15.96
N TYR A 18 -5.32 11.47 -15.43
CA TYR A 18 -6.55 11.60 -16.22
C TYR A 18 -6.35 12.63 -17.33
N SER A 19 -7.17 12.54 -18.39
CA SER A 19 -7.18 13.57 -19.44
C SER A 19 -7.70 14.91 -18.88
N ASP A 20 -7.33 16.03 -19.50
CA ASP A 20 -7.80 17.36 -19.08
C ASP A 20 -9.34 17.46 -19.06
N LYS A 21 -10.01 16.81 -20.01
CA LYS A 21 -11.48 16.72 -20.04
C LYS A 21 -12.03 16.04 -18.78
N HIS A 22 -11.42 14.93 -18.37
CA HIS A 22 -11.85 14.19 -17.18
C HIS A 22 -11.48 14.93 -15.89
N ILE A 23 -10.30 15.55 -15.82
CA ILE A 23 -9.88 16.40 -14.70
C ILE A 23 -10.89 17.52 -14.48
N THR A 24 -11.33 18.18 -15.56
CA THR A 24 -12.33 19.25 -15.48
C THR A 24 -13.65 18.77 -14.87
N ALA A 25 -14.13 17.59 -15.30
CA ALA A 25 -15.34 16.99 -14.75
C ALA A 25 -15.19 16.60 -13.27
N LEU A 26 -14.04 16.03 -12.88
CA LEU A 26 -13.75 15.66 -11.50
C LEU A 26 -13.68 16.88 -10.58
N ASN A 27 -13.02 17.95 -11.03
CA ASN A 27 -12.95 19.22 -10.30
C ASN A 27 -14.35 19.84 -10.12
N ALA A 28 -15.18 19.85 -11.17
CA ALA A 28 -16.54 20.37 -11.09
C ALA A 28 -17.41 19.56 -10.11
N ALA A 29 -17.31 18.23 -10.12
CA ALA A 29 -18.04 17.37 -9.20
C ALA A 29 -17.63 17.59 -7.73
N ILE A 30 -16.32 17.73 -7.45
CA ILE A 30 -15.84 18.07 -6.11
C ILE A 30 -16.31 19.47 -5.68
N ALA A 31 -16.25 20.46 -6.57
CA ALA A 31 -16.71 21.82 -6.27
C ALA A 31 -18.22 21.85 -5.95
N ALA A 32 -19.00 20.96 -6.57
CA ALA A 32 -20.41 20.75 -6.27
C ALA A 32 -20.68 19.90 -5.01
N ASN A 33 -19.66 19.55 -4.23
CA ASN A 33 -19.74 18.65 -3.06
C ASN A 33 -20.37 17.29 -3.38
N SER A 34 -20.24 16.81 -4.62
CA SER A 34 -20.63 15.44 -4.96
C SER A 34 -19.60 14.47 -4.41
N ASN A 35 -20.04 13.29 -3.94
CA ASN A 35 -19.13 12.25 -3.41
C ASN A 35 -18.57 11.36 -4.52
N THR A 36 -19.24 11.30 -5.67
CA THR A 36 -18.83 10.51 -6.81
C THR A 36 -18.89 11.30 -8.11
N CYS A 37 -18.16 10.83 -9.12
CA CYS A 37 -18.20 11.38 -10.47
C CYS A 37 -18.08 10.26 -11.51
N ASP A 38 -19.04 10.21 -12.42
CA ASP A 38 -19.07 9.22 -13.48
C ASP A 38 -18.38 9.76 -14.73
N LEU A 39 -17.44 8.99 -15.26
CA LEU A 39 -16.67 9.37 -16.43
C LEU A 39 -16.85 8.32 -17.53
N LYS A 40 -17.05 8.82 -18.75
CA LYS A 40 -16.98 8.00 -19.97
C LYS A 40 -15.57 8.04 -20.54
N LEU A 41 -14.94 6.88 -20.62
CA LEU A 41 -13.67 6.65 -21.28
C LEU A 41 -13.93 6.15 -22.72
N PRO A 42 -12.91 6.12 -23.61
CA PRO A 42 -13.05 5.57 -24.95
C PRO A 42 -13.64 4.14 -24.96
N ASN A 43 -14.22 3.74 -26.09
CA ASN A 43 -14.84 2.42 -26.30
C ASN A 43 -16.03 2.11 -25.36
N ASN A 44 -16.82 3.11 -25.00
CA ASN A 44 -17.97 2.99 -24.09
C ASN A 44 -17.62 2.41 -22.71
N TYR A 45 -16.37 2.57 -22.28
CA TYR A 45 -15.94 2.14 -20.98
C TYR A 45 -16.30 3.20 -19.94
N GLU A 46 -17.26 2.92 -19.07
CA GLU A 46 -17.71 3.85 -18.04
C GLU A 46 -17.10 3.50 -16.68
N ILE A 47 -16.63 4.53 -15.96
CA ILE A 47 -16.13 4.41 -14.60
C ILE A 47 -16.87 5.37 -13.68
N SER A 48 -16.88 5.04 -12.40
CA SER A 48 -17.29 5.94 -11.31
C SER A 48 -16.11 6.16 -10.38
N VAL A 49 -15.75 7.41 -10.14
CA VAL A 49 -14.73 7.82 -9.16
C VAL A 49 -15.44 8.16 -7.86
N ASP A 50 -15.05 7.53 -6.76
CA ASP A 50 -15.51 7.80 -5.40
C ASP A 50 -14.45 8.62 -4.67
N PHE A 51 -14.78 9.87 -4.34
CA PHE A 51 -13.85 10.85 -3.78
C PHE A 51 -13.56 10.63 -2.30
N ASP A 52 -14.48 9.99 -1.57
CA ASP A 52 -14.32 9.71 -0.14
C ASP A 52 -13.51 8.44 0.10
N LYS A 53 -13.59 7.49 -0.84
CA LYS A 53 -12.77 6.28 -0.81
C LYS A 53 -11.45 6.42 -1.56
N GLY A 54 -11.34 7.39 -2.47
CA GLY A 54 -10.16 7.55 -3.33
C GLY A 54 -9.96 6.34 -4.26
N ILE A 55 -11.05 5.86 -4.87
CA ILE A 55 -11.01 4.74 -5.81
C ILE A 55 -11.89 5.02 -7.03
N GLN A 56 -11.52 4.46 -8.17
CA GLN A 56 -12.39 4.35 -9.34
C GLN A 56 -12.86 2.90 -9.50
N THR A 57 -14.09 2.71 -9.96
CA THR A 57 -14.68 1.39 -10.25
C THR A 57 -15.35 1.40 -11.62
N ARG A 58 -15.25 0.30 -12.36
CA ARG A 58 -15.97 0.13 -13.63
C ARG A 58 -17.48 0.04 -13.41
N LYS A 59 -18.27 0.71 -14.24
CA LYS A 59 -19.73 0.56 -14.28
C LYS A 59 -20.15 -0.61 -15.17
N GLY A 60 -21.17 -1.36 -14.73
CA GLY A 60 -21.88 -2.33 -15.58
C GLY A 60 -21.16 -3.65 -15.88
N GLY A 61 -20.24 -4.11 -15.03
CA GLY A 61 -19.62 -5.45 -15.14
C GLY A 61 -19.58 -6.18 -13.81
N THR A 62 -19.45 -7.51 -13.86
CA THR A 62 -19.21 -8.35 -12.67
C THR A 62 -18.02 -7.79 -11.89
N THR A 63 -18.21 -7.64 -10.58
CA THR A 63 -17.27 -7.10 -9.58
C THR A 63 -15.83 -7.52 -9.85
N GLY A 64 -14.85 -6.61 -9.90
CA GLY A 64 -13.47 -7.11 -9.83
C GLY A 64 -12.27 -6.21 -10.10
N SER A 65 -12.40 -4.95 -10.50
CA SER A 65 -11.21 -4.09 -10.59
C SER A 65 -11.54 -2.66 -10.20
N SER A 66 -11.17 -2.30 -8.97
CA SER A 66 -11.07 -0.91 -8.55
C SER A 66 -9.60 -0.48 -8.65
N ARG A 67 -9.37 0.80 -8.95
CA ARG A 67 -8.03 1.39 -8.95
C ARG A 67 -7.99 2.53 -7.97
N LYS A 68 -6.89 2.72 -7.27
CA LYS A 68 -6.74 3.88 -6.39
C LYS A 68 -6.70 5.16 -7.22
N VAL A 69 -7.25 6.22 -6.65
CA VAL A 69 -7.30 7.56 -7.22
C VAL A 69 -6.71 8.51 -6.21
N ARG A 70 -5.83 9.41 -6.67
CA ARG A 70 -5.26 10.48 -5.86
C ARG A 70 -5.37 11.81 -6.58
N VAL A 71 -5.32 12.88 -5.80
CA VAL A 71 -5.10 14.24 -6.30
C VAL A 71 -3.73 14.72 -5.84
N VAL A 72 -3.04 15.41 -6.74
CA VAL A 72 -1.79 16.13 -6.46
C VAL A 72 -2.01 17.60 -6.84
N PHE A 73 -1.48 18.51 -6.05
CA PHE A 73 -1.63 19.95 -6.23
C PHE A 73 -0.34 20.53 -6.81
N VAL A 74 -0.36 20.84 -8.10
CA VAL A 74 0.79 21.39 -8.83
C VAL A 74 1.03 22.82 -8.36
N LEU A 75 2.26 23.08 -7.90
CA LEU A 75 2.71 24.38 -7.41
C LEU A 75 3.39 25.10 -8.56
N GLN A 76 2.89 26.27 -8.93
CA GLN A 76 3.55 27.12 -9.91
C GLN A 76 4.80 27.72 -9.27
N SER A 77 5.98 27.57 -9.90
CA SER A 77 7.11 28.40 -9.52
C SER A 77 6.97 29.76 -10.20
N GLY A 78 7.03 30.84 -9.42
CA GLY A 78 6.98 32.21 -9.93
C GLY A 78 8.17 32.62 -10.80
N ASN A 79 9.09 31.68 -11.09
CA ASN A 79 10.25 31.90 -11.94
C ASN A 79 10.45 30.67 -12.84
N SER A 80 10.56 30.88 -14.15
CA SER A 80 10.62 29.82 -15.19
C SER A 80 11.83 28.88 -15.07
N ALA A 81 12.80 29.20 -14.20
CA ALA A 81 14.00 28.42 -13.94
C ALA A 81 13.87 27.39 -12.80
N THR A 82 12.75 27.39 -12.09
CA THR A 82 12.49 26.50 -10.94
C THR A 82 11.68 25.29 -11.41
N ARG A 83 12.13 24.07 -11.05
CA ARG A 83 11.45 22.81 -11.43
C ARG A 83 10.03 22.82 -10.87
N GLU A 84 9.06 22.41 -11.69
CA GLU A 84 7.69 22.22 -11.20
C GLU A 84 7.68 21.17 -10.08
N VAL A 85 7.11 21.54 -8.94
CA VAL A 85 6.87 20.64 -7.82
C VAL A 85 5.38 20.53 -7.59
N ALA A 86 4.94 19.42 -7.02
CA ALA A 86 3.54 19.25 -6.65
C ALA A 86 3.45 18.78 -5.21
N ALA A 87 2.30 18.91 -4.58
CA ALA A 87 2.09 18.46 -3.21
C ALA A 87 0.90 17.52 -3.11
N LEU A 88 0.94 16.56 -2.18
CA LEU A 88 -0.21 15.76 -1.82
C LEU A 88 -0.32 15.58 -0.31
N TRP A 89 -1.54 15.34 0.15
CA TRP A 89 -1.83 15.12 1.56
C TRP A 89 -1.82 13.63 1.88
N GLN A 90 -1.17 13.27 2.99
CA GLN A 90 -1.12 11.89 3.49
C GLN A 90 -1.49 11.84 4.97
N ALA A 91 -2.02 10.71 5.41
CA ALA A 91 -2.21 10.39 6.82
C ALA A 91 -1.35 9.19 7.22
N ASP A 92 -0.91 9.18 8.47
CA ASP A 92 -0.16 8.07 9.05
C ASP A 92 -1.10 6.90 9.36
N LEU A 93 -1.21 5.99 8.40
CA LEU A 93 -1.89 4.70 8.54
C LEU A 93 -0.89 3.53 8.67
N LYS A 94 0.41 3.83 8.83
CA LYS A 94 1.52 2.88 8.93
C LYS A 94 1.43 1.72 7.90
N PRO A 95 1.81 1.93 6.62
CA PRO A 95 2.56 3.09 6.11
C PRO A 95 1.69 4.32 5.82
N TRP A 96 2.33 5.47 5.60
CA TRP A 96 1.68 6.69 5.12
C TRP A 96 0.81 6.41 3.89
N SER A 97 -0.44 6.86 3.92
CA SER A 97 -1.41 6.67 2.84
C SER A 97 -1.92 8.01 2.34
N ASN A 98 -2.22 8.09 1.04
CA ASN A 98 -2.78 9.29 0.44
C ASN A 98 -4.17 9.57 1.04
N MET A 99 -4.44 10.84 1.32
CA MET A 99 -5.76 11.27 1.75
C MET A 99 -6.74 11.15 0.58
N PRO A 100 -8.00 10.76 0.83
CA PRO A 100 -9.03 10.73 -0.20
C PRO A 100 -9.19 12.09 -0.89
N PRO A 101 -9.49 12.13 -2.19
CA PRO A 101 -9.63 13.38 -2.94
C PRO A 101 -10.54 14.43 -2.30
N SER A 102 -11.67 14.03 -1.71
CA SER A 102 -12.60 14.95 -1.05
C SER A 102 -11.94 15.68 0.14
N ALA A 103 -11.26 14.93 1.00
CA ALA A 103 -10.54 15.48 2.14
C ALA A 103 -9.31 16.29 1.70
N ALA A 104 -8.55 15.81 0.72
CA ALA A 104 -7.35 16.47 0.21
C ALA A 104 -7.66 17.87 -0.37
N HIS A 105 -8.78 18.04 -1.08
CA HIS A 105 -9.19 19.36 -1.58
C HIS A 105 -9.54 20.34 -0.45
N LYS A 106 -10.26 19.87 0.57
CA LYS A 106 -10.58 20.70 1.75
C LYS A 106 -9.33 21.12 2.50
N LEU A 107 -8.38 20.19 2.68
CA LEU A 107 -7.09 20.44 3.32
C LEU A 107 -6.25 21.45 2.54
N GLU A 108 -6.12 21.27 1.22
CA GLU A 108 -5.35 22.19 0.39
C GLU A 108 -5.98 23.59 0.37
N ALA A 109 -7.31 23.68 0.25
CA ALA A 109 -8.00 24.96 0.27
C ALA A 109 -7.80 25.69 1.61
N ALA A 110 -7.97 24.99 2.74
CA ALA A 110 -7.76 25.55 4.07
C ALA A 110 -6.30 25.96 4.31
N HIS A 111 -5.34 25.12 3.89
CA HIS A 111 -3.92 25.45 3.93
C HIS A 111 -3.60 26.69 3.10
N SER A 112 -4.15 26.81 1.89
CA SER A 112 -3.92 27.97 1.02
C SER A 112 -4.50 29.28 1.56
N ARG A 113 -5.52 29.21 2.43
CA ARG A 113 -6.07 30.37 3.14
C ARG A 113 -5.34 30.69 4.45
N GLY A 114 -4.48 29.79 4.92
CA GLY A 114 -3.82 29.93 6.23
C GLY A 114 -4.72 29.58 7.41
N ASP A 115 -5.77 28.79 7.20
CA ASP A 115 -6.69 28.37 8.26
C ASP A 115 -5.93 27.53 9.30
N ALA A 116 -6.23 27.70 10.59
CA ALA A 116 -5.61 26.93 11.65
C ALA A 116 -6.12 25.48 11.71
N SER A 117 -7.38 25.26 11.33
CA SER A 117 -8.02 23.94 11.36
C SER A 117 -9.10 23.82 10.30
N VAL A 118 -9.43 22.58 9.92
CA VAL A 118 -10.51 22.27 8.97
C VAL A 118 -11.21 20.97 9.33
N SER A 119 -12.52 20.92 9.15
CA SER A 119 -13.32 19.69 9.31
C SER A 119 -13.43 18.94 7.99
N VAL A 120 -13.15 17.63 8.03
CA VAL A 120 -13.21 16.73 6.86
C VAL A 120 -13.98 15.47 7.21
N SER A 121 -14.64 14.89 6.20
CA SER A 121 -15.38 13.63 6.35
C SER A 121 -14.68 12.55 5.53
N ILE A 122 -14.38 11.41 6.14
CA ILE A 122 -13.66 10.30 5.50
C ILE A 122 -14.31 8.98 5.92
N GLY A 123 -14.81 8.22 4.93
CA GLY A 123 -15.45 6.92 5.17
C GLY A 123 -16.62 7.02 6.16
N GLY A 124 -17.44 8.07 6.05
CA GLY A 124 -18.59 8.31 6.93
C GLY A 124 -18.26 8.78 8.35
N ASN A 125 -16.98 8.99 8.68
CA ASN A 125 -16.57 9.57 9.97
C ASN A 125 -16.17 11.03 9.79
N SER A 126 -16.48 11.86 10.78
CA SER A 126 -16.02 13.26 10.84
C SER A 126 -14.69 13.37 11.57
N TYR A 127 -13.84 14.25 11.08
CA TYR A 127 -12.54 14.55 11.64
C TYR A 127 -12.26 16.04 11.64
N THR A 128 -11.67 16.51 12.72
CA THR A 128 -11.06 17.83 12.81
C THR A 128 -9.56 17.72 12.56
N VAL A 129 -9.05 18.49 11.61
CA VAL A 129 -7.63 18.55 11.29
C VAL A 129 -7.06 19.87 11.78
N ASP A 130 -6.05 19.80 12.64
CA ASP A 130 -5.19 20.93 13.00
C ASP A 130 -4.07 21.05 11.97
N LEU A 131 -4.09 22.12 11.17
CA LEU A 131 -3.15 22.35 10.07
C LEU A 131 -1.80 22.90 10.54
N ARG A 132 -1.72 23.42 11.78
CA ARG A 132 -0.47 23.89 12.37
C ARG A 132 0.32 22.73 12.97
N LYS A 133 -0.38 21.87 13.70
CA LYS A 133 0.21 20.67 14.33
C LYS A 133 0.26 19.46 13.42
N LEU A 134 -0.36 19.55 12.24
CA LEU A 134 -0.49 18.45 11.28
C LEU A 134 -1.05 17.17 11.92
N HIS A 135 -2.16 17.34 12.65
CA HIS A 135 -2.86 16.25 13.31
C HIS A 135 -4.31 16.16 12.87
N GLN A 136 -4.75 14.95 12.53
CA GLN A 136 -6.15 14.61 12.31
C GLN A 136 -6.71 13.94 13.56
N THR A 137 -7.82 14.44 14.08
CA THR A 137 -8.54 13.90 15.24
C THR A 137 -9.91 13.40 14.80
N ASN A 138 -10.27 12.17 15.18
CA ASN A 138 -11.63 11.66 14.97
C ASN A 138 -12.58 12.31 15.98
N ASP A 139 -13.62 12.99 15.51
CA ASP A 139 -14.49 13.79 16.38
C ASP A 139 -15.31 12.91 17.35
N ARG A 140 -15.53 11.63 17.02
CA ARG A 140 -16.26 10.69 17.87
C ARG A 140 -15.38 10.00 18.90
N THR A 141 -14.18 9.56 18.50
CA THR A 141 -13.32 8.73 19.37
C THR A 141 -12.18 9.48 20.02
N GLY A 142 -11.91 10.71 19.60
CA GLY A 142 -10.73 11.49 20.01
C GLY A 142 -9.41 10.91 19.50
N PHE A 143 -9.44 9.80 18.74
CA PHE A 143 -8.22 9.18 18.23
C PHE A 143 -7.52 10.13 17.25
N ARG A 144 -6.23 10.36 17.50
CA ARG A 144 -5.40 11.27 16.71
C ARG A 144 -4.41 10.50 15.86
N ARG A 145 -4.15 11.01 14.66
CA ARG A 145 -3.08 10.54 13.77
C ARG A 145 -2.36 11.70 13.11
N ASN A 146 -1.11 11.46 12.73
CA ASN A 146 -0.30 12.45 12.03
C ASN A 146 -0.76 12.56 10.58
N ILE A 147 -0.73 13.77 10.04
CA ILE A 147 -0.90 14.03 8.62
C ILE A 147 0.33 14.77 8.10
N ARG A 148 0.51 14.81 6.77
CA ARG A 148 1.55 15.63 6.16
C ARG A 148 1.14 16.10 4.77
N ARG A 149 1.63 17.27 4.39
CA ARG A 149 1.62 17.75 3.01
C ARG A 149 2.99 17.45 2.39
N ARG A 150 3.09 16.33 1.68
CA ARG A 150 4.35 15.88 1.06
C ARG A 150 4.55 16.58 -0.27
N VAL A 151 5.70 17.23 -0.44
CA VAL A 151 6.14 17.76 -1.74
C VAL A 151 6.73 16.63 -2.59
N LEU A 152 6.34 16.60 -3.86
CA LEU A 152 6.76 15.67 -4.90
C LEU A 152 7.63 16.39 -5.91
N ALA A 153 8.72 15.75 -6.32
CA ALA A 153 9.51 16.19 -7.45
C ALA A 153 8.76 16.00 -8.78
N GLU A 154 9.09 16.81 -9.79
CA GLU A 154 8.52 16.76 -11.14
C GLU A 154 8.34 15.34 -11.69
N ARG A 155 9.39 14.52 -11.60
CA ARG A 155 9.40 13.13 -12.06
C ARG A 155 8.33 12.24 -11.41
N GLU A 156 7.94 12.51 -10.16
CA GLU A 156 7.02 11.66 -9.39
C GLU A 156 5.54 11.91 -9.75
N PHE A 157 5.20 13.13 -10.19
CA PHE A 157 3.82 13.47 -10.56
C PHE A 157 3.62 13.67 -12.07
N LYS A 158 4.70 13.82 -12.85
CA LYS A 158 4.64 13.83 -14.33
C LYS A 158 4.86 12.47 -14.98
N SER A 159 5.11 11.40 -14.22
CA SER A 159 5.30 10.05 -14.75
C SER A 159 3.99 9.45 -15.31
N ALA A 160 3.50 10.00 -16.42
CA ALA A 160 2.66 9.39 -17.45
C ALA A 160 2.29 10.42 -18.56
N THR A 161 3.27 11.15 -19.12
CA THR A 161 3.01 12.00 -20.31
C THR A 161 4.08 11.90 -21.39
N ALA A 162 5.29 11.41 -21.10
CA ALA A 162 6.38 11.37 -22.08
C ALA A 162 6.42 10.14 -23.02
N ALA A 163 5.73 9.04 -22.71
CA ALA A 163 5.77 7.83 -23.55
C ALA A 163 4.80 7.85 -24.75
N ALA A 164 3.98 8.90 -24.91
CA ALA A 164 2.97 8.97 -25.97
C ALA A 164 3.44 9.67 -27.26
N LYS A 165 4.70 10.15 -27.34
CA LYS A 165 5.23 10.85 -28.52
C LYS A 165 6.28 10.07 -29.34
N SER A 166 6.58 8.82 -29.00
CA SER A 166 7.48 8.00 -29.81
C SER A 166 7.08 6.53 -29.81
N THR A 167 5.97 6.22 -30.47
CA THR A 167 5.76 5.03 -31.31
C THR A 167 4.32 5.06 -31.79
N GLY A 168 4.12 5.47 -33.05
CA GLY A 168 2.92 5.09 -33.77
C GLY A 168 2.97 3.59 -34.02
N ALA A 169 2.23 2.82 -33.23
CA ALA A 169 1.91 1.42 -33.53
C ALA A 169 0.64 1.04 -32.77
N ALA A 170 -0.31 0.49 -33.52
CA ALA A 170 -1.65 0.15 -33.09
C ALA A 170 -1.68 -0.82 -31.89
N ALA A 171 -2.73 -0.68 -31.07
CA ALA A 171 -3.03 -1.55 -29.95
C ALA A 171 -3.15 -3.03 -30.38
N PRO A 172 -2.64 -4.00 -29.60
CA PRO A 172 -2.89 -5.41 -29.84
C PRO A 172 -4.30 -5.80 -29.33
N PRO A 173 -5.06 -6.64 -30.06
CA PRO A 173 -6.34 -7.15 -29.57
C PRO A 173 -6.15 -8.27 -28.54
N ALA A 174 -7.03 -8.32 -27.55
CA ALA A 174 -7.16 -9.40 -26.58
C ALA A 174 -7.62 -10.72 -27.25
N PRO A 175 -7.27 -11.90 -26.69
CA PRO A 175 -7.47 -13.20 -27.35
C PRO A 175 -8.94 -13.65 -27.35
N SER A 176 -9.45 -13.96 -28.54
CA SER A 176 -10.76 -14.58 -28.77
C SER A 176 -10.65 -16.10 -28.67
N ALA A 177 -11.44 -16.71 -27.78
CA ALA A 177 -11.68 -18.16 -27.78
C ALA A 177 -12.47 -18.57 -29.04
N PRO A 178 -12.18 -19.73 -29.69
CA PRO A 178 -12.90 -20.13 -30.89
C PRO A 178 -14.17 -20.91 -30.54
N THR A 179 -15.31 -20.40 -31.01
CA THR A 179 -16.57 -21.15 -31.14
C THR A 179 -16.58 -21.87 -32.49
N ARG A 180 -16.86 -23.18 -32.53
CA ARG A 180 -17.34 -23.84 -33.75
C ARG A 180 -18.47 -24.83 -33.46
N ARG A 181 -19.57 -24.64 -34.18
CA ARG A 181 -20.78 -25.46 -34.22
C ARG A 181 -20.65 -26.62 -35.23
N THR A 182 -21.51 -27.63 -35.03
CA THR A 182 -22.09 -28.64 -35.97
C THR A 182 -21.14 -29.69 -36.56
N SER A 183 -21.47 -30.99 -36.72
CA SER A 183 -22.72 -31.77 -36.59
C SER A 183 -22.37 -33.26 -36.75
N GLY A 184 -23.11 -34.19 -36.14
CA GLY A 184 -22.96 -35.62 -36.41
C GLY A 184 -23.86 -36.50 -35.54
N ARG A 185 -25.01 -36.87 -36.09
CA ARG A 185 -26.11 -37.68 -35.56
C ARG A 185 -25.69 -39.16 -35.37
N LEU A 186 -26.18 -39.82 -34.32
CA LEU A 186 -26.92 -41.11 -34.38
C LEU A 186 -27.34 -41.58 -32.97
N ALA A 187 -28.38 -42.40 -32.94
CA ALA A 187 -29.36 -42.53 -31.87
C ALA A 187 -29.23 -43.81 -31.03
N ALA A 188 -30.05 -43.82 -29.97
CA ALA A 188 -30.70 -44.97 -29.32
C ALA A 188 -29.97 -45.73 -28.19
N GLY A 189 -30.74 -46.04 -27.14
CA GLY A 189 -30.62 -47.33 -26.44
C GLY A 189 -30.33 -47.31 -24.94
N ALA A 190 -31.36 -47.08 -24.14
CA ALA A 190 -31.76 -47.82 -22.94
C ALA A 190 -30.74 -48.54 -22.00
N ARG A 191 -31.01 -48.35 -20.68
CA ARG A 191 -30.94 -49.30 -19.53
C ARG A 191 -29.69 -49.36 -18.61
N LYS A 192 -30.02 -49.08 -17.34
CA LYS A 192 -29.66 -49.73 -16.03
C LYS A 192 -28.18 -49.86 -15.59
N ARG A 193 -27.97 -49.43 -14.34
CA ARG A 193 -26.84 -49.71 -13.42
C ARG A 193 -26.55 -51.23 -13.28
N PRO A 194 -25.33 -51.59 -12.89
CA PRO A 194 -25.09 -51.95 -11.48
C PRO A 194 -23.80 -51.37 -10.88
N ALA A 195 -23.62 -51.60 -9.58
CA ALA A 195 -22.54 -51.15 -8.71
C ALA A 195 -21.24 -51.94 -8.89
N ALA A 196 -20.08 -51.32 -8.59
CA ALA A 196 -18.94 -51.87 -7.83
C ALA A 196 -17.73 -50.91 -7.90
N SER A 197 -17.00 -50.83 -6.79
CA SER A 197 -15.78 -50.04 -6.55
C SER A 197 -14.59 -50.44 -7.45
N PRO A 198 -13.50 -49.64 -7.49
CA PRO A 198 -12.42 -49.90 -6.53
C PRO A 198 -11.84 -48.62 -5.88
N SER A 199 -11.42 -48.78 -4.63
CA SER A 199 -10.58 -47.84 -3.88
C SER A 199 -9.12 -47.85 -4.40
N PRO A 200 -8.33 -46.79 -4.12
CA PRO A 200 -6.88 -46.76 -4.34
C PRO A 200 -6.08 -47.64 -3.34
N PRO A 201 -4.88 -48.14 -3.70
CA PRO A 201 -3.96 -48.84 -2.80
C PRO A 201 -3.12 -47.86 -1.92
N PRO A 202 -2.43 -48.38 -0.88
CA PRO A 202 -2.50 -47.83 0.48
C PRO A 202 -1.25 -47.07 0.94
N SER A 203 -1.40 -46.36 2.06
CA SER A 203 -0.31 -45.99 2.97
C SER A 203 -0.65 -46.55 4.36
N ASP A 204 -0.08 -47.71 4.67
CA ASP A 204 0.05 -48.33 5.99
C ASP A 204 1.52 -48.09 6.43
N ASP A 205 1.95 -47.86 7.67
CA ASP A 205 1.42 -47.95 9.05
C ASP A 205 2.15 -46.84 9.86
N ASP A 206 1.61 -46.17 10.90
CA ASP A 206 1.15 -46.63 12.23
C ASP A 206 2.27 -47.36 13.01
N VAL A 207 2.58 -47.14 14.29
CA VAL A 207 1.83 -47.03 15.58
C VAL A 207 2.83 -46.35 16.54
N GLY A 208 2.55 -45.48 17.53
CA GLY A 208 1.56 -45.37 18.63
C GLY A 208 2.38 -44.87 19.85
N ASP A 209 1.88 -44.40 20.99
CA ASP A 209 0.57 -44.19 21.58
C ASP A 209 0.78 -43.14 22.71
N ASP A 210 -0.33 -42.66 23.25
CA ASP A 210 -0.57 -42.20 24.61
C ASP A 210 -0.61 -40.70 24.98
N GLU A 211 -1.55 -40.51 25.90
CA GLU A 211 -2.50 -39.42 26.07
C GLU A 211 -2.03 -38.34 27.08
N GLU A 212 -2.87 -37.33 27.26
CA GLU A 212 -3.00 -36.53 28.51
C GLU A 212 -2.04 -35.35 28.75
N ALA A 213 -2.48 -34.13 28.42
CA ALA A 213 -2.46 -32.98 29.35
C ALA A 213 -2.93 -31.64 28.70
N GLN A 214 -3.96 -31.05 29.33
CA GLN A 214 -4.17 -29.61 29.50
C GLN A 214 -4.80 -28.79 28.37
N LYS A 215 -6.12 -28.98 28.22
CA LYS A 215 -7.06 -27.98 27.70
C LYS A 215 -7.95 -27.46 28.84
N ARG A 216 -7.49 -26.46 29.62
CA ARG A 216 -8.33 -25.66 30.54
C ARG A 216 -7.75 -24.25 30.69
N GLN A 217 -8.65 -23.27 30.86
CA GLN A 217 -8.47 -21.80 30.97
C GLN A 217 -8.48 -21.11 29.59
N GLN A 218 -9.35 -20.15 29.25
CA GLN A 218 -10.25 -19.32 30.06
C GLN A 218 -11.29 -18.67 29.14
N LYS A 219 -12.56 -19.07 29.25
CA LYS A 219 -13.70 -18.24 28.82
C LYS A 219 -14.92 -18.64 29.63
N GLN A 220 -15.24 -17.86 30.65
CA GLN A 220 -16.58 -17.40 31.05
C GLN A 220 -16.59 -16.99 32.53
N LYS A 221 -16.72 -15.69 32.79
CA LYS A 221 -17.80 -15.16 33.63
C LYS A 221 -17.91 -13.64 33.44
N ARG A 222 -19.02 -13.24 32.84
CA ARG A 222 -19.58 -11.89 32.97
C ARG A 222 -20.36 -11.83 34.28
N GLN A 223 -20.30 -10.65 34.90
CA GLN A 223 -21.29 -10.02 35.78
C GLN A 223 -21.46 -10.54 37.22
N LYS A 224 -21.04 -9.72 38.19
CA LYS A 224 -21.89 -8.73 38.90
C LYS A 224 -21.45 -8.61 40.37
N GLN A 225 -20.91 -7.46 40.75
CA GLN A 225 -21.30 -6.80 41.99
C GLN A 225 -21.06 -5.28 41.87
N LYS A 226 -22.07 -4.55 42.34
CA LYS A 226 -22.23 -3.09 42.34
C LYS A 226 -22.07 -2.62 43.79
N ASN A 227 -21.83 -1.31 43.93
CA ASN A 227 -21.82 -0.43 45.11
C ASN A 227 -20.41 -0.16 45.66
N GLY A 228 -19.97 1.08 45.87
CA GLY A 228 -20.58 2.40 45.70
C GLY A 228 -19.82 3.46 46.53
N SER A 229 -19.90 4.73 46.11
CA SER A 229 -19.50 5.99 46.81
C SER A 229 -17.98 6.24 46.97
N SER A 230 -17.42 7.45 46.98
CA SER A 230 -17.84 8.85 46.66
C SER A 230 -16.62 9.77 46.87
N GLY A 231 -16.58 10.95 46.21
CA GLY A 231 -15.75 12.12 46.57
C GLY A 231 -14.41 12.20 45.81
N ARG A 232 -14.05 13.18 44.96
CA ARG A 232 -14.19 14.65 44.83
C ARG A 232 -12.89 15.38 45.26
N ALA A 233 -12.37 16.18 44.31
CA ALA A 233 -11.40 17.30 44.43
C ALA A 233 -9.92 16.91 44.74
N ALA A 234 -8.87 17.60 44.29
CA ALA A 234 -8.64 18.70 43.35
C ALA A 234 -7.10 18.89 43.17
N ALA A 235 -6.70 19.45 42.02
CA ALA A 235 -5.59 20.40 41.76
C ALA A 235 -4.11 20.11 42.16
N SER A 236 -3.23 20.16 41.14
CA SER A 236 -1.97 20.95 40.99
C SER A 236 -1.12 20.28 39.88
N ALA A 237 -0.74 20.89 38.75
CA ALA A 237 0.08 22.08 38.45
C ALA A 237 1.60 21.85 38.59
N ALA A 238 2.28 21.68 37.44
CA ALA A 238 3.69 21.99 37.07
C ALA A 238 4.03 21.12 35.84
N ALA A 239 4.13 21.61 34.60
CA ALA A 239 5.23 22.40 34.01
C ALA A 239 6.60 21.76 34.24
N GLU A 240 7.17 21.11 33.21
CA GLU A 240 8.58 21.23 32.80
C GLU A 240 8.70 20.93 31.29
N GLU A 241 9.60 21.69 30.67
CA GLU A 241 10.04 21.66 29.28
C GLU A 241 11.14 20.61 29.12
N ASP A 242 11.14 19.86 28.02
CA ASP A 242 12.33 19.15 27.57
C ASP A 242 12.47 19.35 26.05
N GLU A 243 13.42 20.20 25.68
CA GLU A 243 14.07 20.19 24.38
C GLU A 243 14.88 18.90 24.25
N ASP A 244 14.64 18.10 23.20
CA ASP A 244 15.69 17.24 22.66
C ASP A 244 15.56 17.16 21.15
N GLY A 245 16.38 17.98 20.49
CA GLY A 245 16.59 17.94 19.06
C GLY A 245 17.38 16.70 18.69
N SER A 246 16.71 15.73 18.07
CA SER A 246 17.41 14.66 17.37
C SER A 246 17.69 15.09 15.93
N ASP A 247 18.95 15.46 15.68
CA ASP A 247 19.55 15.68 14.37
C ASP A 247 19.23 14.51 13.41
N GLU A 248 18.32 14.72 12.47
CA GLU A 248 18.15 13.85 11.31
C GLU A 248 19.36 14.04 10.38
N LYS A 249 20.41 13.26 10.64
CA LYS A 249 21.57 13.16 9.77
C LYS A 249 21.15 12.52 8.44
N VAL A 250 20.78 13.36 7.47
CA VAL A 250 20.54 12.97 6.07
C VAL A 250 21.85 12.41 5.49
N VAL A 251 21.99 11.09 5.51
CA VAL A 251 23.06 10.41 4.79
C VAL A 251 22.69 10.38 3.31
N LEU A 252 23.35 11.24 2.55
CA LEU A 252 23.34 11.27 1.10
C LEU A 252 23.92 9.96 0.54
N VAL A 253 23.10 8.95 0.28
CA VAL A 253 23.55 7.73 -0.41
C VAL A 253 23.42 7.94 -1.91
N ARG A 254 24.57 8.10 -2.57
CA ARG A 254 24.71 8.02 -4.04
C ARG A 254 24.26 6.63 -4.52
N GLY A 255 23.08 6.54 -5.14
CA GLY A 255 22.79 5.57 -6.20
C GLY A 255 22.58 4.09 -5.84
N GLY A 256 22.20 3.74 -4.62
CA GLY A 256 21.89 2.34 -4.23
C GLY A 256 20.63 2.22 -3.36
N ALA A 257 20.04 1.03 -3.29
CA ALA A 257 18.96 0.74 -2.34
C ALA A 257 19.44 0.91 -0.90
N ALA A 258 18.53 1.36 -0.03
CA ALA A 258 18.82 1.52 1.39
C ALA A 258 18.94 0.14 2.06
N VAL A 259 19.90 0.01 2.97
CA VAL A 259 20.02 -1.17 3.83
C VAL A 259 18.85 -1.19 4.81
N ASP A 260 18.29 -2.36 5.06
CA ASP A 260 17.20 -2.55 6.02
C ASP A 260 17.55 -2.03 7.42
N SER A 261 16.63 -1.27 8.03
CA SER A 261 16.84 -0.64 9.35
C SER A 261 16.92 -1.66 10.49
N GLU A 262 16.32 -2.83 10.28
CA GLU A 262 16.29 -3.95 11.24
C GLU A 262 17.52 -4.86 11.12
N LEU A 263 18.53 -4.48 10.33
CA LEU A 263 19.78 -5.23 10.19
C LEU A 263 20.51 -5.26 11.53
N THR A 264 20.63 -6.46 12.10
CA THR A 264 21.41 -6.73 13.31
C THR A 264 22.72 -7.43 12.95
N GLY A 265 23.78 -7.19 13.73
CA GLY A 265 25.08 -7.85 13.54
C GLY A 265 26.05 -7.17 12.57
N LEU A 266 25.60 -6.14 11.83
CA LEU A 266 26.47 -5.29 11.01
C LEU A 266 26.03 -3.82 11.14
N SER A 267 26.99 -2.90 11.15
CA SER A 267 26.66 -1.47 11.13
C SER A 267 26.10 -1.10 9.76
N ALA A 268 24.84 -0.66 9.71
CA ALA A 268 24.17 -0.19 8.49
C ALA A 268 24.92 0.96 7.79
N ALA A 269 25.75 1.72 8.52
CA ALA A 269 26.61 2.76 7.94
C ALA A 269 27.84 2.21 7.20
N SER A 270 28.24 0.97 7.48
CA SER A 270 29.46 0.35 6.93
C SER A 270 29.18 -0.58 5.74
N VAL A 271 27.92 -0.85 5.45
CA VAL A 271 27.48 -1.86 4.49
C VAL A 271 26.58 -1.21 3.44
N ARG A 272 26.63 -1.70 2.20
CA ARG A 272 25.79 -1.22 1.10
C ARG A 272 25.11 -2.39 0.40
N VAL A 273 23.90 -2.15 -0.13
CA VAL A 273 23.26 -3.13 -1.01
C VAL A 273 24.08 -3.27 -2.30
N HIS A 274 24.31 -4.50 -2.73
CA HIS A 274 25.03 -4.81 -3.95
C HIS A 274 24.20 -4.48 -5.20
N ALA A 275 24.85 -3.81 -6.14
CA ALA A 275 24.28 -3.49 -7.44
C ALA A 275 25.29 -3.84 -8.53
N GLU A 276 24.83 -4.52 -9.57
CA GLU A 276 25.65 -4.95 -10.71
C GLU A 276 24.86 -4.78 -12.00
N GLY A 277 25.46 -4.17 -13.03
CA GLY A 277 24.83 -4.02 -14.34
C GLY A 277 23.49 -3.27 -14.35
N GLY A 278 23.27 -2.40 -13.36
CA GLY A 278 21.98 -1.69 -13.18
C GLY A 278 20.92 -2.50 -12.42
N THR A 279 21.19 -3.76 -12.08
CA THR A 279 20.34 -4.60 -11.23
C THR A 279 20.76 -4.44 -9.78
N VAL A 280 19.81 -4.05 -8.93
CA VAL A 280 20.02 -3.96 -7.48
C VAL A 280 19.51 -5.23 -6.83
N TYR A 281 20.34 -5.89 -6.03
CA TYR A 281 19.98 -7.11 -5.32
C TYR A 281 19.23 -6.79 -4.01
N ASP A 282 18.03 -6.24 -4.18
CA ASP A 282 17.07 -5.90 -3.13
C ASP A 282 15.67 -6.32 -3.58
N ALA A 283 15.00 -7.16 -2.79
CA ALA A 283 13.69 -7.67 -3.11
C ALA A 283 12.80 -7.70 -1.87
N MET A 284 11.56 -7.20 -2.02
CA MET A 284 10.49 -7.31 -1.04
C MET A 284 9.35 -8.14 -1.62
N LEU A 285 9.18 -9.35 -1.11
CA LEU A 285 8.11 -10.26 -1.49
C LEU A 285 6.95 -10.18 -0.49
N ASN A 286 5.73 -10.31 -0.98
CA ASN A 286 4.53 -10.35 -0.15
C ASN A 286 3.58 -11.44 -0.62
N GLN A 287 3.09 -12.25 0.31
CA GLN A 287 2.11 -13.30 0.05
C GLN A 287 0.88 -13.08 0.93
N THR A 288 -0.25 -12.81 0.27
CA THR A 288 -1.57 -12.68 0.91
C THR A 288 -2.48 -13.81 0.46
N ASN A 289 -2.99 -14.60 1.41
CA ASN A 289 -4.05 -15.57 1.18
C ASN A 289 -5.17 -15.34 2.21
N LEU A 290 -6.31 -14.85 1.71
CA LEU A 290 -7.48 -14.48 2.50
C LEU A 290 -8.17 -15.69 3.14
N GLN A 291 -8.23 -16.82 2.42
CA GLN A 291 -8.89 -18.06 2.87
C GLN A 291 -8.30 -18.57 4.18
N PHE A 292 -6.98 -18.41 4.35
CA PHE A 292 -6.23 -18.90 5.51
C PHE A 292 -5.65 -17.79 6.39
N ASN A 293 -6.07 -16.52 6.18
CA ASN A 293 -5.56 -15.34 6.91
C ASN A 293 -4.01 -15.29 6.97
N ASN A 294 -3.39 -15.60 5.83
CA ASN A 294 -1.96 -15.47 5.64
C ASN A 294 -1.70 -14.11 5.01
N ASN A 295 -0.89 -13.30 5.69
CA ASN A 295 -0.37 -12.05 5.17
C ASN A 295 1.06 -11.95 5.66
N LYS A 296 2.00 -12.37 4.80
CA LYS A 296 3.41 -12.56 5.15
C LYS A 296 4.30 -11.82 4.17
N PHE A 297 5.35 -11.19 4.68
CA PHE A 297 6.40 -10.60 3.85
C PHE A 297 7.68 -11.43 3.93
N TYR A 298 8.52 -11.28 2.90
CA TYR A 298 9.88 -11.82 2.85
C TYR A 298 10.78 -10.80 2.15
N LEU A 299 11.71 -10.20 2.88
CA LEU A 299 12.73 -9.27 2.39
C LEU A 299 14.03 -10.03 2.17
N LEU A 300 14.70 -9.76 1.06
CA LEU A 300 15.99 -10.31 0.68
C LEU A 300 16.89 -9.16 0.23
N GLN A 301 18.08 -9.05 0.81
CA GLN A 301 19.09 -8.05 0.41
C GLN A 301 20.46 -8.71 0.30
N LEU A 302 21.15 -8.50 -0.83
CA LEU A 302 22.57 -8.84 -0.94
C LEU A 302 23.37 -7.62 -0.51
N LEU A 303 24.13 -7.78 0.57
CA LEU A 303 24.90 -6.75 1.21
C LEU A 303 26.39 -6.93 0.90
N HIS A 304 27.12 -5.83 0.71
CA HIS A 304 28.56 -5.85 0.55
C HIS A 304 29.26 -4.77 1.36
N LYS A 305 30.48 -5.08 1.81
CA LYS A 305 31.42 -4.16 2.44
C LYS A 305 32.75 -4.23 1.67
N ALA A 306 33.35 -3.08 1.43
CA ALA A 306 34.68 -3.01 0.82
C ALA A 306 35.72 -3.59 1.80
N PRO A 307 36.73 -4.37 1.35
CA PRO A 307 37.10 -4.58 -0.05
C PRO A 307 36.36 -5.71 -0.78
N ARG A 308 36.05 -6.83 -0.12
CA ARG A 308 35.35 -8.00 -0.71
C ARG A 308 34.70 -8.84 0.39
N ASP A 309 33.75 -8.28 1.12
CA ASP A 309 32.92 -9.09 2.02
C ASP A 309 31.45 -8.98 1.64
N TYR A 310 30.78 -10.12 1.55
CA TYR A 310 29.39 -10.25 1.15
C TYR A 310 28.58 -10.96 2.23
N TRP A 311 27.34 -10.49 2.40
CA TRP A 311 26.33 -11.13 3.24
C TRP A 311 25.01 -11.16 2.50
N VAL A 312 24.16 -12.12 2.83
CA VAL A 312 22.77 -12.10 2.39
C VAL A 312 21.88 -11.95 3.61
N TRP A 313 21.08 -10.90 3.60
CA TRP A 313 20.14 -10.58 4.64
C TRP A 313 18.75 -11.03 4.22
N PHE A 314 18.09 -11.77 5.11
CA PHE A 314 16.72 -12.21 4.95
C PHE A 314 15.90 -11.76 6.15
N ARG A 315 14.68 -11.25 5.91
CA ARG A 315 13.74 -10.93 6.98
C ARG A 315 12.33 -11.30 6.58
N TRP A 316 11.60 -12.01 7.44
CA TRP A 316 10.25 -12.50 7.13
C TRP A 316 9.33 -12.46 8.32
N GLY A 317 8.04 -12.36 8.07
CA GLY A 317 7.05 -12.36 9.15
C GLY A 317 5.66 -11.94 8.71
N ARG A 318 4.79 -11.72 9.69
CA ARG A 318 3.48 -11.08 9.48
C ARG A 318 3.67 -9.62 9.07
N VAL A 319 2.98 -9.17 8.03
CA VAL A 319 3.02 -7.77 7.59
C VAL A 319 2.61 -6.84 8.75
N GLY A 320 3.39 -5.78 8.98
CA GLY A 320 3.20 -4.84 10.09
C GLY A 320 3.87 -5.26 11.41
N LYS A 321 4.61 -6.37 11.43
CA LYS A 321 5.48 -6.80 12.54
C LYS A 321 6.92 -6.87 12.07
N THR A 322 7.87 -6.76 12.99
CA THR A 322 9.32 -6.84 12.69
C THR A 322 9.71 -8.18 12.06
N GLY A 323 9.10 -9.27 12.52
CA GLY A 323 9.34 -10.61 12.00
C GLY A 323 10.60 -11.27 12.58
N GLN A 324 11.07 -12.32 11.92
CA GLN A 324 12.35 -12.98 12.15
C GLN A 324 13.32 -12.61 11.04
N HIS A 325 14.61 -12.75 11.31
CA HIS A 325 15.65 -12.44 10.34
C HIS A 325 16.77 -13.47 10.37
N SER A 326 17.58 -13.47 9.31
CA SER A 326 18.78 -14.29 9.17
C SER A 326 19.80 -13.52 8.34
N LEU A 327 21.00 -13.38 8.90
CA LEU A 327 22.15 -12.82 8.20
C LEU A 327 23.11 -13.97 7.88
N VAL A 328 23.35 -14.22 6.60
CA VAL A 328 24.25 -15.30 6.16
C VAL A 328 25.56 -14.71 5.64
N PRO A 329 26.70 -14.92 6.33
CA PRO A 329 28.00 -14.50 5.84
C PRO A 329 28.42 -15.36 4.64
N CYS A 330 28.85 -14.71 3.55
CA CYS A 330 29.37 -15.34 2.34
C CYS A 330 30.87 -15.07 2.13
N GLY A 331 31.48 -14.19 2.95
CA GLY A 331 32.89 -13.83 2.83
C GLY A 331 33.18 -13.16 1.48
N PRO A 332 34.29 -13.47 0.81
CA PRO A 332 34.65 -12.85 -0.48
C PRO A 332 33.95 -13.44 -1.70
N ASP A 333 33.11 -14.46 -1.53
CA ASP A 333 32.45 -15.18 -2.61
C ASP A 333 31.13 -14.51 -3.00
N LEU A 334 31.19 -13.66 -4.04
CA LEU A 334 30.04 -12.97 -4.60
C LEU A 334 29.06 -13.95 -5.27
N ASP A 335 29.56 -14.97 -5.96
CA ASP A 335 28.72 -15.89 -6.72
C ASP A 335 27.89 -16.76 -5.78
N ARG A 336 28.48 -17.18 -4.65
CA ARG A 336 27.73 -17.83 -3.57
C ARG A 336 26.65 -16.92 -2.99
N ALA A 337 26.95 -15.64 -2.76
CA ALA A 337 25.97 -14.69 -2.25
C ALA A 337 24.80 -14.49 -3.24
N LYS A 338 25.10 -14.35 -4.54
CA LYS A 338 24.08 -14.27 -5.61
C LYS A 338 23.26 -15.55 -5.70
N ALA A 339 23.90 -16.72 -5.70
CA ALA A 339 23.21 -18.00 -5.75
C ALA A 339 22.27 -18.19 -4.56
N LEU A 340 22.70 -17.79 -3.35
CA LEU A 340 21.86 -17.87 -2.16
C LEU A 340 20.67 -16.91 -2.21
N PHE A 341 20.88 -15.68 -2.70
CA PHE A 341 19.82 -14.70 -2.94
C PHE A 341 18.80 -15.25 -3.95
N CYS A 342 19.27 -15.66 -5.13
CA CYS A 342 18.41 -16.16 -6.22
C CYS A 342 17.70 -17.49 -5.87
N LYS A 343 18.29 -18.32 -5.01
CA LYS A 343 17.64 -19.55 -4.53
C LYS A 343 16.46 -19.27 -3.58
N LYS A 344 16.47 -18.12 -2.90
CA LYS A 344 15.44 -17.73 -1.93
C LYS A 344 14.37 -16.81 -2.52
N PHE A 345 14.71 -16.07 -3.57
CA PHE A 345 13.80 -15.23 -4.35
C PHE A 345 12.77 -16.09 -5.11
#